data_AF-A0AA40LB81-F1
#
_entry.id   AF-A0AA40LB81-F1
#
_cell.length_a   1.000
_cell.length_b   1.000
_cell.length_c   1.000
_cell.angle_alpha   90.00
_cell.angle_beta   90.00
_cell.angle_gamma   90.00
#
_symmetry.space_group_name_H-M   'P 1'
#
loop_
_entity.id
_entity.type
_entity.pdbx_description
1 polymer ?
#
loop_
_entity_poly.entity_id
_entity_poly.type
_entity_poly.pdbx_seq_one_letter_code
_entity_poly.pdbx_strand_id
1 'polypeptide(L)'
;VSKQVLEQVLRELQPLCTAEQQFIEKFFQLSQDATELQVLEVSVRTMSSPVPLVKEPTTQLLSEIFSCLEPELRGFLEVCSKVHPFSCLQVLVTLNDSIFEMLGSSSTLRSSFLNTVLGNMLFLAKSRFNKCIETLCKEIEEAKMPSKMKDRILPSVSLFEEFVTFSEEVFRTARQREDLHEAHLRLASSVFSSINSLSSANLKVNTDMVMMENFHHIHCFLCQKKIHCLEGKKREAKQRYSEHMEKYVKYLGQPLEKLNHFFEGVKARVAQGVKEEEVSFQLAYSKQELRKVIEKYPGKEVKGVLETLYRKIHKDLSPEENLLPVVWHAMEQEFIRQYQEFEDLIQRCYAGSGIAMNFTMEDLLSYFNSITLSN
;
A
#
# COMPACT_ATOMS: atom_id res chain seq x y z
N VAL A 1 -26.21 -6.64 -3.29
CA VAL A 1 -27.46 -6.07 -3.87
C VAL A 1 -27.17 -5.38 -5.20
N SER A 2 -26.36 -4.31 -5.25
CA SER A 2 -26.10 -3.55 -6.50
C SER A 2 -25.54 -4.40 -7.65
N LYS A 3 -24.58 -5.29 -7.38
CA LYS A 3 -24.04 -6.25 -8.38
C LYS A 3 -25.13 -7.14 -8.99
N GLN A 4 -25.88 -7.87 -8.16
CA GLN A 4 -26.94 -8.79 -8.61
C GLN A 4 -28.05 -8.08 -9.39
N VAL A 5 -28.43 -6.86 -8.98
CA VAL A 5 -29.45 -6.07 -9.69
C VAL A 5 -28.93 -5.64 -11.05
N LEU A 6 -27.67 -5.18 -11.14
CA LEU A 6 -27.07 -4.80 -12.41
C LEU A 6 -26.92 -5.99 -13.37
N GLU A 7 -26.45 -7.15 -12.87
CA GLU A 7 -26.38 -8.39 -13.65
C GLU A 7 -27.74 -8.79 -14.20
N GLN A 8 -28.79 -8.72 -13.38
CA GLN A 8 -30.14 -9.04 -13.80
C GLN A 8 -30.66 -8.04 -14.86
N VAL A 9 -30.45 -6.74 -14.66
CA VAL A 9 -30.83 -5.71 -15.64
C VAL A 9 -30.14 -5.95 -16.98
N LEU A 10 -28.84 -6.22 -16.98
CA LEU A 10 -28.08 -6.49 -18.21
C LEU A 10 -28.55 -7.77 -18.92
N ARG A 11 -28.84 -8.83 -18.15
CA ARG A 11 -29.36 -10.10 -18.68
C ARG A 11 -30.72 -9.96 -19.37
N GLU A 12 -31.61 -9.14 -18.83
CA GLU A 12 -32.94 -8.89 -19.42
C GLU A 12 -32.90 -7.91 -20.59
N LEU A 13 -32.00 -6.91 -20.55
CA LEU A 13 -31.84 -5.94 -21.64
C LEU A 13 -31.26 -6.55 -22.91
N GLN A 14 -30.32 -7.49 -22.77
CA GLN A 14 -29.66 -8.12 -23.90
C GLN A 14 -30.62 -8.76 -24.92
N PRO A 15 -31.53 -9.68 -24.55
CA PRO A 15 -32.45 -10.29 -25.51
C PRO A 15 -33.41 -9.27 -26.13
N LEU A 16 -33.86 -8.27 -25.36
CA LEU A 16 -34.77 -7.23 -25.86
C LEU A 16 -34.13 -6.38 -26.96
N CYS A 17 -32.94 -5.82 -26.69
CA CYS A 17 -32.24 -5.02 -27.70
C CYS A 17 -31.81 -5.86 -28.91
N THR A 18 -31.46 -7.13 -28.70
CA THR A 18 -31.08 -8.04 -29.80
C THR A 18 -32.27 -8.38 -30.68
N ALA A 19 -33.44 -8.69 -30.09
CA ALA A 19 -34.65 -9.00 -30.83
C ALA A 19 -35.13 -7.80 -31.66
N GLU A 20 -35.12 -6.60 -31.08
CA GLU A 20 -35.51 -5.38 -31.78
C GLU A 20 -34.56 -5.04 -32.93
N GLN A 21 -33.24 -5.17 -32.70
CA GLN A 21 -32.26 -4.98 -33.77
C GLN A 21 -32.47 -5.97 -34.92
N GLN A 22 -32.69 -7.25 -34.63
CA GLN A 22 -32.98 -8.27 -35.65
C GLN A 22 -34.30 -7.99 -36.38
N PHE A 23 -35.31 -7.49 -35.66
CA PHE A 23 -36.59 -7.11 -36.27
C PHE A 23 -36.41 -5.97 -37.26
N ILE A 24 -35.72 -4.88 -36.89
CA ILE A 24 -35.47 -3.73 -37.77
C ILE A 24 -34.64 -4.16 -38.99
N GLU A 25 -33.56 -4.93 -38.79
CA GLU A 25 -32.71 -5.41 -39.87
C GLU A 25 -33.48 -6.31 -40.87
N LYS A 26 -34.45 -7.09 -40.39
CA LYS A 26 -35.31 -7.95 -41.20
C LYS A 26 -36.46 -7.18 -41.86
N PHE A 27 -37.13 -6.31 -41.13
CA PHE A 27 -38.31 -5.56 -41.59
C PHE A 27 -37.95 -4.58 -42.70
N PHE A 28 -36.82 -3.89 -42.57
CA PHE A 28 -36.32 -2.95 -43.59
C PHE A 28 -35.43 -3.62 -44.65
N GLN A 29 -35.34 -4.95 -44.67
CA GLN A 29 -34.49 -5.73 -45.61
C GLN A 29 -33.02 -5.27 -45.66
N LEU A 30 -32.51 -4.68 -44.58
CA LEU A 30 -31.14 -4.13 -44.52
C LEU A 30 -30.04 -5.21 -44.59
N SER A 31 -30.45 -6.48 -44.55
CA SER A 31 -29.62 -7.67 -44.71
C SER A 31 -29.75 -8.33 -46.10
N GLN A 32 -30.71 -7.91 -46.94
CA GLN A 32 -30.93 -8.42 -48.30
C GLN A 32 -30.66 -7.32 -49.33
N ASP A 33 -29.39 -7.09 -49.64
CA ASP A 33 -29.02 -6.52 -50.93
C ASP A 33 -27.61 -6.98 -51.32
N ALA A 34 -27.57 -8.18 -51.90
CA ALA A 34 -26.46 -8.60 -52.75
C ALA A 34 -26.82 -9.68 -53.79
N THR A 35 -28.05 -10.25 -53.80
CA THR A 35 -28.28 -11.43 -54.68
C THR A 35 -29.64 -11.51 -55.38
N GLU A 36 -30.66 -10.69 -55.06
CA GLU A 36 -31.98 -10.84 -55.69
C GLU A 36 -32.35 -9.78 -56.76
N LEU A 37 -31.48 -8.81 -57.04
CA LEU A 37 -31.74 -7.77 -58.06
C LEU A 37 -31.35 -8.13 -59.50
N GLN A 38 -30.95 -9.38 -59.81
CA GLN A 38 -30.55 -9.77 -61.18
C GLN A 38 -31.65 -10.36 -62.08
N VAL A 39 -32.92 -10.44 -61.67
CA VAL A 39 -33.95 -11.13 -62.49
C VAL A 39 -34.99 -10.22 -63.16
N LEU A 40 -34.94 -8.90 -62.98
CA LEU A 40 -35.82 -7.99 -63.75
C LEU A 40 -35.09 -6.75 -64.27
N GLU A 41 -34.16 -6.95 -65.20
CA GLU A 41 -33.86 -5.93 -66.21
C GLU A 41 -34.96 -5.93 -67.28
N VAL A 42 -35.91 -4.99 -67.21
CA VAL A 42 -36.39 -4.28 -68.41
C VAL A 42 -36.76 -2.84 -68.05
N SER A 43 -35.90 -1.91 -68.50
CA SER A 43 -36.21 -0.53 -68.90
C SER A 43 -36.52 0.50 -67.80
N VAL A 44 -35.54 1.33 -67.45
CA VAL A 44 -35.38 2.73 -67.91
C VAL A 44 -34.20 3.36 -67.15
N ARG A 45 -33.27 3.97 -67.89
CA ARG A 45 -32.11 4.74 -67.39
C ARG A 45 -32.53 5.82 -66.39
N THR A 46 -31.79 6.00 -65.29
CA THR A 46 -31.25 7.30 -64.81
C THR A 46 -30.22 7.07 -63.67
N MET A 47 -29.00 7.58 -63.88
CA MET A 47 -27.98 8.03 -62.93
C MET A 47 -28.22 7.80 -61.41
N SER A 48 -27.38 6.99 -60.76
CA SER A 48 -26.68 7.33 -59.49
C SER A 48 -25.85 6.14 -58.97
N SER A 49 -24.66 6.46 -58.43
CA SER A 49 -23.64 5.53 -57.92
C SER A 49 -24.14 4.64 -56.75
N PRO A 50 -23.50 3.47 -56.51
CA PRO A 50 -23.80 2.66 -55.34
C PRO A 50 -23.25 3.35 -54.07
N VAL A 51 -24.16 3.75 -53.19
CA VAL A 51 -23.88 4.45 -51.93
C VAL A 51 -23.60 3.42 -50.82
N PRO A 52 -22.46 3.45 -50.11
CA PRO A 52 -22.22 2.59 -48.96
C PRO A 52 -22.77 3.26 -47.68
N LEU A 53 -24.07 3.12 -47.35
CA LEU A 53 -24.64 3.98 -46.28
C LEU A 53 -25.87 3.46 -45.50
N VAL A 54 -25.93 2.18 -45.08
CA VAL A 54 -27.15 1.66 -44.40
C VAL A 54 -26.93 0.91 -43.08
N LYS A 55 -25.81 1.16 -42.35
CA LYS A 55 -25.66 0.75 -40.93
C LYS A 55 -25.99 1.86 -39.92
N GLU A 56 -25.84 3.11 -40.33
CA GLU A 56 -26.22 4.28 -39.53
C GLU A 56 -27.74 4.40 -39.25
N PRO A 57 -28.66 4.13 -40.19
CA PRO A 57 -30.09 4.32 -39.92
C PRO A 57 -30.66 3.30 -38.90
N THR A 58 -30.15 2.07 -38.87
CA THR A 58 -30.57 1.06 -37.87
C THR A 58 -30.19 1.47 -36.46
N THR A 59 -28.96 1.97 -36.27
CA THR A 59 -28.46 2.43 -34.97
C THR A 59 -29.19 3.70 -34.52
N GLN A 60 -29.51 4.61 -35.45
CA GLN A 60 -30.31 5.80 -35.16
C GLN A 60 -31.75 5.44 -34.74
N LEU A 61 -32.42 4.55 -35.47
CA LEU A 61 -33.77 4.12 -35.10
C LEU A 61 -33.81 3.40 -33.75
N LEU A 62 -32.84 2.51 -33.48
CA LEU A 62 -32.68 1.88 -32.17
C LEU A 62 -32.41 2.90 -31.06
N SER A 63 -31.64 3.96 -31.35
CA SER A 63 -31.40 5.03 -30.38
C SER A 63 -32.64 5.85 -30.06
N GLU A 64 -33.59 5.98 -30.99
CA GLU A 64 -34.88 6.62 -30.74
C GLU A 64 -35.79 5.71 -29.90
N ILE A 65 -35.92 4.43 -30.29
CA ILE A 65 -36.74 3.42 -29.59
C ILE A 65 -36.26 3.23 -28.14
N PHE A 66 -34.94 3.13 -27.95
CA PHE A 66 -34.31 2.95 -26.64
C PHE A 66 -33.69 4.25 -26.10
N SER A 67 -34.25 5.41 -26.44
CA SER A 67 -33.72 6.72 -26.04
C SER A 67 -33.62 6.92 -24.52
N CYS A 68 -34.46 6.24 -23.74
CA CYS A 68 -34.42 6.28 -22.27
C CYS A 68 -33.35 5.35 -21.66
N LEU A 69 -32.83 4.38 -22.41
CA LEU A 69 -31.98 3.32 -21.86
C LEU A 69 -30.69 3.88 -21.25
N GLU A 70 -29.97 4.72 -22.00
CA GLU A 70 -28.71 5.30 -21.52
C GLU A 70 -28.92 6.24 -20.31
N PRO A 71 -29.88 7.20 -20.33
CA PRO A 71 -30.20 8.03 -19.16
C PRO A 71 -30.56 7.22 -17.90
N GLU A 72 -31.41 6.20 -18.03
CA GLU A 72 -31.85 5.39 -16.89
C GLU A 72 -30.69 4.56 -16.31
N LEU A 73 -29.85 3.96 -17.17
CA LEU A 73 -28.64 3.26 -16.72
C LEU A 73 -27.69 4.22 -16.00
N ARG A 74 -27.46 5.43 -16.54
CA ARG A 74 -26.65 6.46 -15.86
C ARG A 74 -27.22 6.81 -14.49
N GLY A 75 -28.54 7.00 -14.39
CA GLY A 75 -29.25 7.27 -13.15
C GLY A 75 -29.11 6.13 -12.14
N PHE A 76 -29.24 4.88 -12.58
CA PHE A 76 -29.01 3.71 -11.76
C PHE A 76 -27.58 3.64 -11.20
N LEU A 77 -26.58 3.93 -12.05
CA LEU A 77 -25.19 3.96 -11.60
C LEU A 77 -24.96 5.07 -10.56
N GLU A 78 -25.62 6.22 -10.67
CA GLU A 78 -25.57 7.29 -9.66
C GLU A 78 -26.18 6.86 -8.32
N VAL A 79 -27.30 6.12 -8.36
CA VAL A 79 -27.89 5.53 -7.14
C VAL A 79 -26.92 4.54 -6.50
N CYS A 80 -26.26 3.69 -7.30
CA CYS A 80 -25.27 2.74 -6.78
C CYS A 80 -24.12 3.44 -6.06
N SER A 81 -23.62 4.57 -6.58
CA SER A 81 -22.55 5.34 -5.93
C SER A 81 -22.96 5.98 -4.60
N LYS A 82 -24.26 6.21 -4.36
CA LYS A 82 -24.76 6.75 -3.08
C LYS A 82 -24.81 5.69 -1.97
N VAL A 83 -24.79 4.40 -2.31
CA VAL A 83 -24.92 3.31 -1.33
C VAL A 83 -23.60 3.01 -0.62
N HIS A 84 -22.48 3.03 -1.35
CA HIS A 84 -21.16 2.72 -0.79
C HIS A 84 -20.06 3.43 -1.61
N PRO A 85 -19.00 3.99 -0.97
CA PRO A 85 -17.92 4.67 -1.69
C PRO A 85 -17.28 3.82 -2.78
N PHE A 86 -17.14 2.52 -2.52
CA PHE A 86 -16.53 1.55 -3.45
C PHE A 86 -17.53 0.85 -4.38
N SER A 87 -18.81 1.25 -4.42
CA SER A 87 -19.80 0.68 -5.35
C SER A 87 -19.37 0.78 -6.82
N CYS A 88 -18.56 1.77 -7.17
CA CYS A 88 -18.04 1.93 -8.53
C CYS A 88 -17.19 0.73 -8.99
N LEU A 89 -16.51 0.03 -8.07
CA LEU A 89 -15.75 -1.19 -8.38
C LEU A 89 -16.67 -2.32 -8.81
N GLN A 90 -17.78 -2.52 -8.08
CA GLN A 90 -18.77 -3.55 -8.39
C GLN A 90 -19.41 -3.30 -9.76
N VAL A 91 -19.78 -2.05 -10.03
CA VAL A 91 -20.31 -1.63 -11.34
C VAL A 91 -19.32 -1.93 -12.46
N LEU A 92 -18.06 -1.53 -12.28
CA LEU A 92 -17.01 -1.70 -13.29
C LEU A 92 -16.79 -3.17 -13.64
N VAL A 93 -16.62 -4.03 -12.62
CA VAL A 93 -16.44 -5.48 -12.83
C VAL A 93 -17.65 -6.09 -13.53
N THR A 94 -18.84 -5.77 -13.05
CA THR A 94 -20.08 -6.34 -13.60
C THR A 94 -20.28 -5.97 -15.07
N LEU A 95 -20.01 -4.71 -15.45
CA LEU A 95 -20.09 -4.26 -16.84
C LEU A 95 -19.02 -4.93 -17.72
N ASN A 96 -17.78 -5.01 -17.25
CA ASN A 96 -16.70 -5.69 -17.98
C ASN A 96 -17.00 -7.16 -18.22
N ASP A 97 -17.41 -7.89 -17.18
CA ASP A 97 -17.74 -9.31 -17.28
C ASP A 97 -18.93 -9.52 -18.24
N SER A 98 -19.97 -8.69 -18.16
CA SER A 98 -21.15 -8.78 -19.03
C SER A 98 -20.82 -8.51 -20.50
N ILE A 99 -20.02 -7.48 -20.78
CA ILE A 99 -19.57 -7.16 -22.14
C ILE A 99 -18.73 -8.31 -22.69
N PHE A 100 -17.85 -8.91 -21.87
CA PHE A 100 -17.02 -10.03 -22.28
C PHE A 100 -17.84 -11.29 -22.57
N GLU A 101 -18.83 -11.63 -21.74
CA GLU A 101 -19.75 -12.75 -21.98
C GLU A 101 -20.54 -12.55 -23.29
N MET A 102 -20.99 -11.32 -23.56
CA MET A 102 -21.67 -10.97 -24.81
C MET A 102 -20.78 -11.09 -26.04
N LEU A 103 -19.53 -10.63 -25.96
CA LEU A 103 -18.56 -10.70 -27.07
C LEU A 103 -18.08 -12.14 -27.33
N GLY A 104 -17.93 -12.95 -26.28
CA GLY A 104 -17.41 -14.33 -26.37
C GLY A 104 -18.43 -15.36 -26.89
N SER A 105 -19.73 -15.08 -26.77
CA SER A 105 -20.80 -16.03 -27.08
C SER A 105 -21.33 -15.95 -28.51
N SER A 106 -20.95 -14.94 -29.29
CA SER A 106 -21.44 -14.78 -30.67
C SER A 106 -20.39 -14.21 -31.61
N SER A 107 -19.87 -15.05 -32.51
CA SER A 107 -19.04 -14.62 -33.64
C SER A 107 -19.86 -13.89 -34.74
N THR A 108 -21.09 -13.48 -34.44
CA THR A 108 -22.07 -12.96 -35.42
C THR A 108 -22.65 -11.58 -35.11
N LEU A 109 -22.30 -10.93 -34.00
CA LEU A 109 -22.75 -9.56 -33.75
C LEU A 109 -21.63 -8.55 -34.02
N ARG A 110 -21.52 -8.16 -35.30
CA ARG A 110 -21.00 -6.84 -35.70
C ARG A 110 -21.63 -5.78 -34.77
N SER A 111 -20.81 -5.01 -34.03
CA SER A 111 -21.14 -3.68 -33.48
C SER A 111 -22.64 -3.41 -33.29
N SER A 112 -23.28 -4.01 -32.27
CA SER A 112 -24.69 -3.78 -31.95
C SER A 112 -24.91 -2.44 -31.23
N PHE A 113 -26.11 -1.87 -31.34
CA PHE A 113 -26.53 -0.68 -30.58
C PHE A 113 -26.25 -0.84 -29.08
N LEU A 114 -26.57 -2.03 -28.53
CA LEU A 114 -26.33 -2.34 -27.12
C LEU A 114 -24.84 -2.32 -26.75
N ASN A 115 -23.94 -2.81 -27.61
CA ASN A 115 -22.50 -2.75 -27.36
C ASN A 115 -21.99 -1.30 -27.28
N THR A 116 -22.56 -0.39 -28.07
CA THR A 116 -22.24 1.04 -28.00
C THR A 116 -22.71 1.64 -26.67
N VAL A 117 -23.95 1.38 -26.26
CA VAL A 117 -24.50 1.88 -24.98
C VAL A 117 -23.71 1.33 -23.79
N LEU A 118 -23.42 0.03 -23.77
CA LEU A 118 -22.63 -0.59 -22.71
C LEU A 118 -21.17 -0.13 -22.70
N GLY A 119 -20.58 0.14 -23.87
CA GLY A 119 -19.27 0.77 -23.98
C GLY A 119 -19.25 2.16 -23.34
N ASN A 120 -20.27 2.99 -23.60
CA ASN A 120 -20.43 4.30 -22.96
C ASN A 120 -20.59 4.17 -21.42
N MET A 121 -21.37 3.19 -20.95
CA MET A 121 -21.54 2.94 -19.52
C MET A 121 -20.26 2.43 -18.87
N LEU A 122 -19.50 1.56 -19.55
CA LEU A 122 -18.21 1.07 -19.08
C LEU A 122 -17.20 2.22 -18.98
N PHE A 123 -17.14 3.09 -19.98
CA PHE A 123 -16.29 4.28 -19.95
C PHE A 123 -16.64 5.19 -18.75
N LEU A 124 -17.93 5.42 -18.51
CA LEU A 124 -18.40 6.18 -17.35
C LEU A 124 -18.02 5.49 -16.03
N ALA A 125 -18.21 4.18 -15.91
CA ALA A 125 -17.83 3.41 -14.73
C ALA A 125 -16.32 3.48 -14.46
N LYS A 126 -15.48 3.36 -15.50
CA LYS A 126 -14.03 3.51 -15.40
C LYS A 126 -13.62 4.92 -15.00
N SER A 127 -14.25 5.95 -15.56
CA SER A 127 -14.03 7.34 -15.15
C SER A 127 -14.37 7.56 -13.67
N ARG A 128 -15.47 7.00 -13.18
CA ARG A 128 -15.86 7.07 -11.76
C ARG A 128 -14.91 6.30 -10.85
N PHE A 129 -14.45 5.12 -11.28
CA PHE A 129 -13.43 4.36 -10.57
C PHE A 129 -12.15 5.17 -10.40
N ASN A 130 -11.61 5.74 -11.49
CA ASN A 130 -10.41 6.57 -11.45
C ASN A 130 -10.59 7.78 -10.52
N LYS A 131 -11.75 8.45 -10.60
CA LYS A 131 -12.08 9.56 -9.70
C LYS A 131 -12.14 9.15 -8.23
N CYS A 132 -12.67 7.96 -7.93
CA CYS A 132 -12.67 7.40 -6.58
C CYS A 132 -11.25 7.21 -6.06
N ILE A 133 -10.34 6.61 -6.86
CA ILE A 133 -8.93 6.44 -6.48
C ILE A 133 -8.26 7.78 -6.25
N GLU A 134 -8.50 8.77 -7.12
CA GLU A 134 -7.96 10.12 -6.95
C GLU A 134 -8.45 10.79 -5.67
N THR A 135 -9.72 10.64 -5.32
CA THR A 135 -10.28 11.15 -4.06
C THR A 135 -9.60 10.48 -2.86
N LEU A 136 -9.46 9.15 -2.87
CA LEU A 136 -8.78 8.43 -1.78
C LEU A 136 -7.31 8.85 -1.62
N CYS A 137 -6.57 9.00 -2.73
CA CYS A 137 -5.20 9.50 -2.70
C CYS A 137 -5.12 10.90 -2.08
N LYS A 138 -6.03 11.81 -2.46
CA LYS A 138 -6.09 13.16 -1.87
C LYS A 138 -6.44 13.13 -0.39
N GLU A 139 -7.41 12.30 0.02
CA GLU A 139 -7.75 12.13 1.43
C GLU A 139 -6.54 11.66 2.24
N ILE A 140 -5.73 10.76 1.71
CA ILE A 140 -4.49 10.27 2.34
C ILE A 140 -3.41 11.37 2.43
N GLU A 141 -3.29 12.19 1.40
CA GLU A 141 -2.28 13.26 1.31
C GLU A 141 -2.66 14.48 2.18
N GLU A 142 -3.95 14.81 2.27
CA GLU A 142 -4.48 15.95 3.03
C GLU A 142 -4.82 15.62 4.48
N ALA A 143 -4.89 14.34 4.84
CA ALA A 143 -5.19 13.89 6.20
C ALA A 143 -4.18 14.44 7.20
N LYS A 144 -4.66 15.38 8.03
CA LYS A 144 -3.87 15.89 9.16
C LYS A 144 -3.86 14.87 10.29
N MET A 145 -2.68 14.71 10.87
CA MET A 145 -2.46 13.76 11.95
C MET A 145 -3.33 14.06 13.17
N PRO A 146 -4.07 13.05 13.71
CA PRO A 146 -4.72 13.17 15.00
C PRO A 146 -3.67 13.47 16.08
N SER A 147 -3.87 14.54 16.86
CA SER A 147 -2.96 14.94 17.94
C SER A 147 -2.88 13.93 19.09
N LYS A 148 -3.82 12.98 19.13
CA LYS A 148 -3.88 11.85 20.06
C LYS A 148 -4.07 10.57 19.24
N MET A 149 -2.96 9.90 18.91
CA MET A 149 -2.99 8.57 18.30
C MET A 149 -3.29 7.57 19.41
N LYS A 150 -4.58 7.29 19.64
CA LYS A 150 -5.03 6.28 20.60
C LYS A 150 -4.71 4.87 20.06
N ASP A 151 -4.86 4.73 18.75
CA ASP A 151 -4.43 3.59 17.95
C ASP A 151 -3.25 4.10 17.10
N ARG A 152 -2.08 3.46 17.19
CA ARG A 152 -0.83 3.98 16.59
C ARG A 152 -0.72 3.74 15.08
N ILE A 153 -1.69 3.01 14.52
CA ILE A 153 -1.86 2.83 13.07
C ILE A 153 -2.52 4.07 12.47
N LEU A 154 -1.99 4.54 11.35
CA LEU A 154 -2.50 5.72 10.66
C LEU A 154 -3.86 5.44 10.00
N PRO A 155 -4.79 6.40 9.99
CA PRO A 155 -6.05 6.26 9.26
C PRO A 155 -5.84 5.98 7.76
N SER A 156 -4.76 6.51 7.16
CA SER A 156 -4.40 6.24 5.77
C SER A 156 -4.06 4.77 5.52
N VAL A 157 -3.47 4.08 6.50
CA VAL A 157 -3.17 2.66 6.44
C VAL A 157 -4.47 1.85 6.53
N SER A 158 -5.34 2.14 7.50
CA SER A 158 -6.64 1.47 7.63
C SER A 158 -7.52 1.64 6.39
N LEU A 159 -7.54 2.84 5.79
CA LEU A 159 -8.27 3.12 4.54
C LEU A 159 -7.75 2.27 3.38
N PHE A 160 -6.42 2.11 3.28
CA PHE A 160 -5.81 1.25 2.29
C PHE A 160 -6.18 -0.22 2.48
N GLU A 161 -6.18 -0.71 3.72
CA GLU A 161 -6.58 -2.08 4.00
C GLU A 161 -8.04 -2.36 3.66
N GLU A 162 -8.93 -1.41 3.97
CA GLU A 162 -10.34 -1.47 3.63
C GLU A 162 -10.53 -1.54 2.12
N PHE A 163 -9.90 -0.61 1.38
CA PHE A 163 -9.95 -0.57 -0.08
C PHE A 163 -9.41 -1.86 -0.70
N VAL A 164 -8.23 -2.31 -0.29
CA VAL A 164 -7.61 -3.53 -0.81
C VAL A 164 -8.47 -4.76 -0.50
N THR A 165 -8.98 -4.88 0.72
CA THR A 165 -9.84 -6.00 1.11
C THR A 165 -11.13 -6.03 0.30
N PHE A 166 -11.80 -4.89 0.17
CA PHE A 166 -13.04 -4.79 -0.59
C PHE A 166 -12.82 -5.06 -2.08
N SER A 167 -11.81 -4.42 -2.66
CA SER A 167 -11.53 -4.52 -4.09
C SER A 167 -11.09 -5.92 -4.51
N GLU A 168 -10.27 -6.60 -3.72
CA GLU A 168 -9.88 -7.99 -3.98
C GLU A 168 -11.08 -8.96 -3.92
N GLU A 169 -12.03 -8.75 -3.00
CA GLU A 169 -13.24 -9.58 -2.98
C GLU A 169 -14.12 -9.33 -4.21
N VAL A 170 -14.30 -8.06 -4.60
CA VAL A 170 -15.12 -7.69 -5.77
C VAL A 170 -14.52 -8.22 -7.08
N PHE A 171 -13.20 -8.17 -7.21
CA PHE A 171 -12.47 -8.62 -8.41
C PHE A 171 -12.05 -10.09 -8.34
N ARG A 172 -12.47 -10.86 -7.33
CA ARG A 172 -12.07 -12.26 -7.12
C ARG A 172 -12.28 -13.15 -8.35
N THR A 173 -13.32 -12.90 -9.14
CA THR A 173 -13.63 -13.64 -10.38
C THR A 173 -13.43 -12.81 -11.64
N ALA A 174 -12.96 -11.57 -11.52
CA ALA A 174 -12.83 -10.65 -12.65
C ALA A 174 -11.69 -11.10 -13.58
N ARG A 175 -11.97 -11.12 -14.89
CA ARG A 175 -10.98 -11.52 -15.91
C ARG A 175 -9.95 -10.44 -16.21
N GLN A 176 -10.36 -9.18 -16.15
CA GLN A 176 -9.52 -8.01 -16.39
C GLN A 176 -9.23 -7.29 -15.07
N ARG A 177 -7.93 -7.15 -14.72
CA ARG A 177 -7.49 -6.64 -13.41
C ARG A 177 -6.46 -5.53 -13.48
N GLU A 178 -6.07 -5.10 -14.68
CA GLU A 178 -5.03 -4.10 -14.91
C GLU A 178 -5.36 -2.76 -14.25
N ASP A 179 -6.62 -2.30 -14.40
CA ASP A 179 -7.09 -1.07 -13.76
C ASP A 179 -7.06 -1.17 -12.22
N LEU A 180 -7.34 -2.36 -11.67
CA LEU A 180 -7.25 -2.60 -10.23
C LEU A 180 -5.79 -2.61 -9.75
N HIS A 181 -4.90 -3.28 -10.48
CA HIS A 181 -3.49 -3.35 -10.13
C HIS A 181 -2.85 -1.95 -10.09
N GLU A 182 -3.17 -1.11 -11.08
CA GLU A 182 -2.71 0.28 -11.12
C GLU A 182 -3.26 1.09 -9.93
N ALA A 183 -4.55 0.92 -9.61
CA ALA A 183 -5.16 1.57 -8.46
C ALA A 183 -4.51 1.14 -7.12
N HIS A 184 -4.24 -0.15 -6.93
CA HIS A 184 -3.53 -0.65 -5.75
C HIS A 184 -2.14 -0.03 -5.61
N LEU A 185 -1.36 0.01 -6.70
CA LEU A 185 -0.02 0.58 -6.70
C LEU A 185 -0.03 2.08 -6.41
N ARG A 186 -0.98 2.80 -7.00
CA ARG A 186 -1.15 4.25 -6.79
C ARG A 186 -1.53 4.54 -5.34
N LEU A 187 -2.53 3.85 -4.80
CA LEU A 187 -2.98 4.05 -3.42
C LEU A 187 -1.88 3.67 -2.42
N ALA A 188 -1.20 2.54 -2.62
CA ALA A 188 -0.06 2.14 -1.80
C ALA A 188 1.05 3.20 -1.81
N SER A 189 1.33 3.80 -2.97
CA SER A 189 2.34 4.86 -3.08
C SER A 189 1.94 6.13 -2.33
N SER A 190 0.66 6.53 -2.36
CA SER A 190 0.15 7.63 -1.53
C SER A 190 0.26 7.34 -0.03
N VAL A 191 -0.09 6.12 0.41
CA VAL A 191 0.06 5.73 1.83
C VAL A 191 1.52 5.80 2.30
N PHE A 192 2.44 5.26 1.50
CA PHE A 192 3.87 5.29 1.84
C PHE A 192 4.39 6.73 1.92
N SER A 193 3.96 7.59 1.00
CA SER A 193 4.31 9.00 1.01
C SER A 193 3.76 9.73 2.23
N SER A 194 2.51 9.42 2.62
CA SER A 194 1.86 9.90 3.84
C SER A 194 2.65 9.49 5.09
N ILE A 195 3.06 8.22 5.23
CA ILE A 195 3.92 7.77 6.33
C ILE A 195 5.26 8.49 6.32
N ASN A 196 5.93 8.61 5.17
CA ASN A 196 7.25 9.25 5.09
C ASN A 196 7.21 10.74 5.45
N SER A 197 6.09 11.43 5.17
CA SER A 197 5.89 12.83 5.52
C SER A 197 6.00 13.09 7.03
N LEU A 198 5.76 12.07 7.86
CA LEU A 198 5.90 12.15 9.32
C LEU A 198 7.33 12.51 9.76
N SER A 199 8.35 12.29 8.92
CA SER A 199 9.75 12.70 9.19
C SER A 199 9.86 14.20 9.44
N SER A 200 8.96 14.99 8.83
CA SER A 200 8.90 16.44 8.92
C SER A 200 7.90 16.93 9.98
N ALA A 201 7.13 16.04 10.59
CA ALA A 201 6.12 16.38 11.58
C ALA A 201 6.76 16.49 12.98
N ASN A 202 6.54 17.61 13.66
CA ASN A 202 6.94 17.82 15.06
C ASN A 202 6.01 17.05 16.01
N LEU A 203 6.09 15.72 15.98
CA LEU A 203 5.33 14.85 16.86
C LEU A 203 5.93 14.84 18.28
N LYS A 204 5.07 14.71 19.29
CA LYS A 204 5.50 14.47 20.68
C LYS A 204 6.04 13.05 20.90
N VAL A 205 5.74 12.15 19.96
CA VAL A 205 6.10 10.72 19.99
C VAL A 205 7.25 10.50 19.02
N ASN A 206 8.10 9.50 19.29
CA ASN A 206 9.22 9.17 18.42
C ASN A 206 8.71 8.77 17.02
N THR A 207 9.14 9.52 15.99
CA THR A 207 8.67 9.35 14.62
C THR A 207 9.09 8.01 14.01
N ASP A 208 10.32 7.55 14.26
CA ASP A 208 10.80 6.26 13.74
C ASP A 208 9.98 5.09 14.29
N MET A 209 9.60 5.14 15.56
CA MET A 209 8.71 4.15 16.16
C MET A 209 7.33 4.12 15.48
N VAL A 210 6.72 5.27 15.18
CA VAL A 210 5.42 5.31 14.48
C VAL A 210 5.54 4.75 13.07
N MET A 211 6.58 5.14 12.32
CA MET A 211 6.81 4.62 10.98
C MET A 211 7.08 3.12 11.00
N MET A 212 7.89 2.64 11.95
CA MET A 212 8.17 1.22 12.15
C MET A 212 6.89 0.40 12.33
N GLU A 213 5.99 0.82 13.25
CA GLU A 213 4.72 0.12 13.47
C GLU A 213 3.83 0.10 12.22
N ASN A 214 3.71 1.24 11.53
CA ASN A 214 2.86 1.35 10.34
C ASN A 214 3.39 0.53 9.16
N PHE A 215 4.71 0.53 8.93
CA PHE A 215 5.31 -0.30 7.88
C PHE A 215 5.27 -1.79 8.23
N HIS A 216 5.39 -2.15 9.51
CA HIS A 216 5.19 -3.52 9.96
C HIS A 216 3.77 -4.00 9.67
N HIS A 217 2.78 -3.20 10.04
CA HIS A 217 1.36 -3.49 9.83
C HIS A 217 1.04 -3.71 8.35
N ILE A 218 1.46 -2.78 7.48
CA ILE A 218 1.32 -2.92 6.01
C ILE A 218 1.98 -4.21 5.52
N HIS A 219 3.20 -4.51 5.97
CA HIS A 219 3.89 -5.73 5.55
C HIS A 219 3.11 -6.99 5.94
N CYS A 220 2.63 -7.06 7.18
CA CYS A 220 1.83 -8.17 7.69
C CYS A 220 0.52 -8.33 6.89
N PHE A 221 -0.20 -7.24 6.66
CA PHE A 221 -1.41 -7.22 5.84
C PHE A 221 -1.16 -7.75 4.41
N LEU A 222 -0.11 -7.24 3.74
CA LEU A 222 0.23 -7.68 2.39
C LEU A 222 0.69 -9.15 2.34
N CYS A 223 1.37 -9.64 3.38
CA CYS A 223 1.72 -11.06 3.52
C CYS A 223 0.47 -11.94 3.62
N GLN A 224 -0.55 -11.49 4.35
CA GLN A 224 -1.82 -12.21 4.49
C GLN A 224 -2.62 -12.21 3.18
N LYS A 225 -2.71 -11.07 2.49
CA LYS A 225 -3.50 -10.93 1.25
C LYS A 225 -2.86 -11.59 0.02
N LYS A 226 -1.53 -11.66 -0.06
CA LYS A 226 -0.77 -12.30 -1.16
C LYS A 226 -1.12 -11.75 -2.57
N ILE A 227 -1.22 -10.43 -2.69
CA ILE A 227 -1.58 -9.76 -3.94
C ILE A 227 -0.33 -9.56 -4.79
N HIS A 228 -0.30 -10.14 -5.99
CA HIS A 228 0.89 -10.18 -6.84
C HIS A 228 1.43 -8.80 -7.24
N CYS A 229 0.57 -7.86 -7.67
CA CYS A 229 1.02 -6.53 -8.07
C CYS A 229 1.65 -5.73 -6.91
N LEU A 230 1.28 -6.02 -5.66
CA LEU A 230 1.77 -5.35 -4.46
C LEU A 230 3.03 -5.99 -3.88
N GLU A 231 3.60 -7.03 -4.49
CA GLU A 231 4.79 -7.72 -3.99
C GLU A 231 6.01 -6.78 -3.90
N GLY A 232 6.14 -5.82 -4.82
CA GLY A 232 7.14 -4.76 -4.74
C GLY A 232 6.95 -3.88 -3.49
N LYS A 233 5.71 -3.47 -3.22
CA LYS A 233 5.36 -2.66 -2.05
C LYS A 233 5.51 -3.43 -0.74
N LYS A 234 5.25 -4.73 -0.74
CA LYS A 234 5.51 -5.60 0.42
C LYS A 234 6.99 -5.63 0.78
N ARG A 235 7.88 -5.79 -0.21
CA ARG A 235 9.33 -5.73 0.01
C ARG A 235 9.78 -4.35 0.49
N GLU A 236 9.23 -3.29 -0.09
CA GLU A 236 9.49 -1.91 0.35
C GLU A 236 9.05 -1.68 1.81
N ALA A 237 7.86 -2.14 2.20
CA ALA A 237 7.37 -2.06 3.58
C ALA A 237 8.31 -2.78 4.55
N LYS A 238 8.75 -3.99 4.22
CA LYS A 238 9.71 -4.74 5.05
C LYS A 238 11.02 -3.97 5.23
N GLN A 239 11.55 -3.40 4.14
CA GLN A 239 12.78 -2.64 4.16
C GLN A 239 12.66 -1.40 5.06
N ARG A 240 11.60 -0.61 4.87
CA ARG A 240 11.34 0.60 5.68
C ARG A 240 11.09 0.27 7.15
N TYR A 241 10.36 -0.82 7.42
CA TYR A 241 10.20 -1.34 8.77
C TYR A 241 11.57 -1.60 9.45
N SER A 242 12.47 -2.31 8.77
CA SER A 242 13.81 -2.59 9.31
C SER A 242 14.65 -1.32 9.50
N GLU A 243 14.64 -0.40 8.54
CA GLU A 243 15.37 0.88 8.64
C GLU A 243 14.91 1.73 9.83
N HIS A 244 13.59 1.84 10.05
CA HIS A 244 13.05 2.62 11.17
C HIS A 244 13.19 1.88 12.50
N MET A 245 13.13 0.55 12.50
CA MET A 245 13.47 -0.27 13.67
C MET A 245 14.91 0.00 14.13
N GLU A 246 15.88 -0.02 13.22
CA GLU A 246 17.28 0.27 13.53
C GLU A 246 17.47 1.68 14.12
N LYS A 247 16.82 2.69 13.53
CA LYS A 247 16.87 4.07 14.04
C LYS A 247 16.23 4.20 15.42
N TYR A 248 15.08 3.56 15.64
CA TYR A 248 14.40 3.58 16.93
C TYR A 248 15.22 2.86 18.00
N VAL A 249 15.77 1.68 17.70
CA VAL A 249 16.66 0.92 18.59
C VAL A 249 17.92 1.71 18.91
N LYS A 250 18.53 2.38 17.92
CA LYS A 250 19.70 3.23 18.16
C LYS A 250 19.39 4.44 19.05
N TYR A 251 18.22 5.06 18.88
CA TYR A 251 17.73 6.11 19.76
C TYR A 251 17.53 5.62 21.20
N LEU A 252 16.92 4.43 21.35
CA LEU A 252 16.72 3.78 22.65
C LEU A 252 18.02 3.26 23.27
N GLY A 253 19.03 2.94 22.44
CA GLY A 253 20.33 2.34 22.75
C GLY A 253 21.41 3.33 23.21
N GLN A 254 21.05 4.60 23.44
CA GLN A 254 21.89 5.56 24.15
C GLN A 254 21.86 5.55 25.70
N PRO A 255 21.40 4.53 26.46
CA PRO A 255 21.33 4.65 27.93
C PRO A 255 22.71 4.72 28.60
N LEU A 256 23.75 4.21 27.94
CA LEU A 256 25.14 4.37 28.34
C LEU A 256 25.74 5.69 27.79
N GLU A 257 24.98 6.79 27.86
CA GLU A 257 25.27 8.06 27.18
C GLU A 257 26.70 8.57 27.38
N LYS A 258 27.22 8.56 28.62
CA LYS A 258 28.57 9.04 28.92
C LYS A 258 29.65 8.14 28.34
N LEU A 259 29.40 6.83 28.31
CA LEU A 259 30.31 5.84 27.75
C LEU A 259 30.33 5.95 26.22
N ASN A 260 29.16 6.04 25.61
CA ASN A 260 28.99 6.36 24.19
C ASN A 260 29.72 7.65 23.82
N HIS A 261 29.51 8.75 24.54
CA HIS A 261 30.16 10.03 24.25
C HIS A 261 31.69 9.97 24.37
N PHE A 262 32.21 9.25 25.37
CA PHE A 262 33.65 9.05 25.53
C PHE A 262 34.25 8.32 24.32
N PHE A 263 33.66 7.18 23.93
CA PHE A 263 34.17 6.36 22.83
C PHE A 263 33.92 6.96 21.45
N GLU A 264 32.85 7.73 21.24
CA GLU A 264 32.69 8.57 20.05
C GLU A 264 33.82 9.62 19.94
N GLY A 265 34.20 10.22 21.07
CA GLY A 265 35.35 11.12 21.13
C GLY A 265 36.68 10.43 20.80
N VAL A 266 36.90 9.22 21.32
CA VAL A 266 38.06 8.38 20.97
C VAL A 266 38.08 8.09 19.47
N LYS A 267 36.96 7.62 18.90
CA LYS A 267 36.85 7.34 17.46
C LYS A 267 37.13 8.58 16.61
N ALA A 268 36.61 9.74 17.02
CA ALA A 268 36.86 11.01 16.33
C ALA A 268 38.35 11.39 16.34
N ARG A 269 39.08 11.13 17.43
CA ARG A 269 40.53 11.39 17.50
C ARG A 269 41.33 10.46 16.63
N VAL A 270 41.00 9.17 16.63
CA VAL A 270 41.63 8.19 15.73
C VAL A 270 41.38 8.57 14.27
N ALA A 271 40.15 8.97 13.93
CA ALA A 271 39.80 9.45 12.59
C ALA A 271 40.54 10.75 12.18
N GLN A 272 40.94 11.58 13.15
CA GLN A 272 41.78 12.76 12.93
C GLN A 272 43.27 12.42 12.73
N GLY A 273 43.65 11.15 12.71
CA GLY A 273 45.01 10.68 12.45
C GLY A 273 45.86 10.45 13.71
N VAL A 274 45.26 10.53 14.90
CA VAL A 274 45.94 10.16 16.15
C VAL A 274 46.14 8.64 16.16
N LYS A 275 47.36 8.17 16.39
CA LYS A 275 47.61 6.73 16.51
C LYS A 275 46.87 6.17 17.70
N GLU A 276 46.35 4.95 17.58
CA GLU A 276 45.53 4.30 18.62
C GLU A 276 46.26 4.24 19.97
N GLU A 277 47.56 3.93 19.95
CA GLU A 277 48.45 3.89 21.11
C GLU A 277 48.59 5.26 21.82
N GLU A 278 48.46 6.35 21.06
CA GLU A 278 48.67 7.71 21.53
C GLU A 278 47.40 8.34 22.12
N VAL A 279 46.22 7.76 21.85
CA VAL A 279 44.93 8.23 22.37
C VAL A 279 44.98 8.35 23.89
N SER A 280 45.61 7.39 24.57
CA SER A 280 45.68 7.33 26.03
C SER A 280 46.48 8.47 26.68
N PHE A 281 47.28 9.21 25.90
CA PHE A 281 48.01 10.40 26.35
C PHE A 281 47.19 11.69 26.18
N GLN A 282 46.06 11.66 25.47
CA GLN A 282 45.19 12.83 25.37
C GLN A 282 44.44 13.04 26.68
N LEU A 283 44.53 14.25 27.25
CA LEU A 283 43.96 14.58 28.56
C LEU A 283 42.47 14.20 28.67
N ALA A 284 41.68 14.52 27.65
CA ALA A 284 40.23 14.26 27.60
C ALA A 284 39.87 12.77 27.44
N TYR A 285 40.81 11.94 26.97
CA TYR A 285 40.60 10.51 26.69
C TYR A 285 41.66 9.67 27.40
N SER A 286 42.19 10.14 28.52
CA SER A 286 43.27 9.46 29.25
C SER A 286 42.78 8.18 29.93
N LYS A 287 43.72 7.31 30.33
CA LYS A 287 43.41 6.09 31.12
C LYS A 287 42.61 6.40 32.39
N GLN A 288 42.91 7.52 33.04
CA GLN A 288 42.20 7.94 34.25
C GLN A 288 40.74 8.33 33.92
N GLU A 289 40.53 9.01 32.80
CA GLU A 289 39.18 9.45 32.42
C GLU A 289 38.32 8.28 31.93
N LEU A 290 38.91 7.31 31.22
CA LEU A 290 38.24 6.06 30.89
C LEU A 290 37.75 5.33 32.16
N ARG A 291 38.60 5.17 33.19
CA ARG A 291 38.20 4.54 34.46
C ARG A 291 37.02 5.26 35.11
N LYS A 292 37.06 6.60 35.18
CA LYS A 292 35.96 7.41 35.74
C LYS A 292 34.64 7.25 34.97
N VAL A 293 34.69 7.03 33.66
CA VAL A 293 33.50 6.82 32.85
C VAL A 293 32.93 5.41 33.09
N ILE A 294 33.77 4.39 33.14
CA ILE A 294 33.38 2.99 33.42
C ILE A 294 32.78 2.84 34.84
N GLU A 295 33.36 3.52 35.83
CA GLU A 295 32.86 3.50 37.22
C GLU A 295 31.43 4.01 37.38
N LYS A 296 30.92 4.81 36.43
CA LYS A 296 29.54 5.31 36.44
C LYS A 296 28.51 4.26 36.00
N TYR A 297 28.96 3.14 35.45
CA TYR A 297 28.09 2.07 34.93
C TYR A 297 28.46 0.71 35.55
N PRO A 298 28.30 0.53 36.87
CA PRO A 298 28.38 -0.80 37.46
C PRO A 298 27.23 -1.68 36.94
N GLY A 299 27.40 -3.01 36.92
CA GLY A 299 26.40 -3.92 36.35
C GLY A 299 24.98 -3.75 36.91
N LYS A 300 24.84 -3.40 38.19
CA LYS A 300 23.54 -3.08 38.81
C LYS A 300 22.85 -1.87 38.19
N GLU A 301 23.62 -0.82 37.88
CA GLU A 301 23.09 0.40 37.25
C GLU A 301 22.68 0.09 35.80
N VAL A 302 23.50 -0.66 35.07
CA VAL A 302 23.19 -1.12 33.71
C VAL A 302 21.88 -1.91 33.69
N LYS A 303 21.70 -2.85 34.62
CA LYS A 303 20.45 -3.60 34.75
C LYS A 303 19.24 -2.68 35.03
N GLY A 304 19.34 -1.74 35.95
CA GLY A 304 18.25 -0.80 36.26
C GLY A 304 17.88 0.12 35.10
N VAL A 305 18.88 0.48 34.30
CA VAL A 305 18.70 1.24 33.05
C VAL A 305 17.96 0.38 32.00
N LEU A 306 18.34 -0.89 31.82
CA LEU A 306 17.65 -1.82 30.92
C LEU A 306 16.20 -2.07 31.36
N GLU A 307 15.92 -2.24 32.66
CA GLU A 307 14.55 -2.38 33.19
C GLU A 307 13.69 -1.15 32.88
N THR A 308 14.26 0.05 33.01
CA THR A 308 13.56 1.29 32.68
C THR A 308 13.30 1.40 31.19
N LEU A 309 14.25 0.96 30.37
CA LEU A 309 14.09 0.93 28.92
C LEU A 309 13.00 -0.05 28.50
N TYR A 310 12.96 -1.26 29.07
CA TYR A 310 11.90 -2.24 28.82
C TYR A 310 10.51 -1.65 29.11
N ARG A 311 10.32 -1.02 30.28
CA ARG A 311 9.06 -0.35 30.64
C ARG A 311 8.70 0.78 29.68
N LYS A 312 9.70 1.53 29.21
CA LYS A 312 9.50 2.59 28.21
C LYS A 312 9.01 2.01 26.89
N ILE A 313 9.69 0.99 26.35
CA ILE A 313 9.30 0.31 25.11
C ILE A 313 7.89 -0.28 25.25
N HIS A 314 7.60 -0.97 26.35
CA HIS A 314 6.27 -1.54 26.61
C HIS A 314 5.16 -0.47 26.61
N LYS A 315 5.42 0.74 27.13
CA LYS A 315 4.46 1.85 27.10
C LYS A 315 4.38 2.52 25.71
N ASP A 316 5.51 2.54 25.02
CA ASP A 316 5.68 3.22 23.74
C ASP A 316 5.17 2.38 22.55
N LEU A 317 5.00 1.06 22.66
CA LEU A 317 4.49 0.24 21.56
C LEU A 317 2.99 -0.05 21.67
N SER A 318 2.34 -0.24 20.53
CA SER A 318 0.96 -0.76 20.47
C SER A 318 0.93 -2.25 20.85
N PRO A 319 -0.04 -2.70 21.67
CA PRO A 319 -0.22 -4.12 21.96
C PRO A 319 -0.67 -4.94 20.74
N GLU A 320 -1.27 -4.32 19.73
CA GLU A 320 -1.90 -5.00 18.58
C GLU A 320 -0.85 -5.73 17.71
N GLU A 321 0.30 -5.10 17.48
CA GLU A 321 1.34 -5.64 16.59
C GLU A 321 2.29 -6.64 17.28
N ASN A 322 2.20 -6.80 18.61
CA ASN A 322 3.10 -7.65 19.40
C ASN A 322 4.59 -7.42 19.10
N LEU A 323 4.99 -6.16 18.85
CA LEU A 323 6.35 -5.81 18.47
C LEU A 323 7.34 -5.76 19.64
N LEU A 324 6.86 -5.78 20.89
CA LEU A 324 7.71 -5.68 22.07
C LEU A 324 8.83 -6.72 22.12
N PRO A 325 8.60 -8.03 21.92
CA PRO A 325 9.69 -9.02 21.94
C PRO A 325 10.69 -8.79 20.81
N VAL A 326 10.23 -8.35 19.64
CA VAL A 326 11.07 -8.11 18.47
C VAL A 326 11.97 -6.90 18.69
N VAL A 327 11.41 -5.78 19.16
CA VAL A 327 12.16 -4.58 19.51
C VAL A 327 13.13 -4.87 20.65
N TRP A 328 12.69 -5.62 21.67
CA TRP A 328 13.54 -5.96 22.81
C TRP A 328 14.73 -6.83 22.41
N HIS A 329 14.54 -7.80 21.52
CA HIS A 329 15.64 -8.57 20.97
C HIS A 329 16.57 -7.72 20.10
N ALA A 330 16.03 -6.80 19.29
CA ALA A 330 16.87 -5.86 18.53
C ALA A 330 17.68 -4.93 19.46
N MET A 331 17.11 -4.51 20.58
CA MET A 331 17.81 -3.78 21.64
C MET A 331 18.95 -4.59 22.26
N GLU A 332 18.72 -5.87 22.54
CA GLU A 332 19.74 -6.80 23.02
C GLU A 332 20.94 -6.85 22.05
N GLN A 333 20.67 -7.06 20.76
CA GLN A 333 21.71 -7.11 19.73
C GLN A 333 22.49 -5.79 19.62
N GLU A 334 21.82 -4.64 19.69
CA GLU A 334 22.50 -3.34 19.66
C GLU A 334 23.37 -3.11 20.90
N PHE A 335 22.92 -3.52 22.09
CA PHE A 335 23.73 -3.45 23.31
C PHE A 335 24.96 -4.36 23.26
N ILE A 336 24.80 -5.58 22.73
CA ILE A 336 25.91 -6.50 22.50
C ILE A 336 26.92 -5.87 21.54
N ARG A 337 26.45 -5.30 20.42
CA ARG A 337 27.30 -4.64 19.43
C ARG A 337 28.08 -3.47 20.03
N GLN A 338 27.41 -2.61 20.81
CA GLN A 338 28.05 -1.49 21.51
C GLN A 338 29.10 -1.97 22.51
N TYR A 339 28.78 -2.98 23.32
CA TYR A 339 29.71 -3.55 24.29
C TYR A 339 30.98 -4.08 23.61
N GLN A 340 30.82 -4.84 22.52
CA GLN A 340 31.94 -5.36 21.73
C GLN A 340 32.79 -4.24 21.15
N GLU A 341 32.17 -3.16 20.66
CA GLU A 341 32.86 -1.99 20.13
C GLU A 341 33.67 -1.26 21.23
N PHE A 342 33.14 -1.16 22.45
CA PHE A 342 33.86 -0.58 23.58
C PHE A 342 35.06 -1.44 23.99
N GLU A 343 34.88 -2.74 24.13
CA GLU A 343 35.97 -3.67 24.47
C GLU A 343 37.09 -3.64 23.40
N ASP A 344 36.73 -3.62 22.12
CA ASP A 344 37.70 -3.49 21.02
C ASP A 344 38.49 -2.16 21.09
N LEU A 345 37.80 -1.04 21.35
CA LEU A 345 38.46 0.27 21.53
C LEU A 345 39.35 0.32 22.78
N ILE A 346 38.94 -0.33 23.87
CA ILE A 346 39.77 -0.47 25.07
C ILE A 346 41.04 -1.27 24.75
N GLN A 347 40.89 -2.39 24.03
CA GLN A 347 42.01 -3.24 23.65
C GLN A 347 43.01 -2.52 22.74
N ARG A 348 42.52 -1.77 21.73
CA ARG A 348 43.36 -1.06 20.77
C ARG A 348 43.98 0.21 21.34
N CYS A 349 43.20 1.08 21.99
CA CYS A 349 43.66 2.40 22.41
C CYS A 349 44.25 2.44 23.83
N TYR A 350 44.01 1.41 24.65
CA TYR A 350 44.41 1.35 26.05
C TYR A 350 45.11 0.05 26.42
N ALA A 351 45.80 -0.58 25.47
CA ALA A 351 46.58 -1.80 25.67
C ALA A 351 47.51 -1.71 26.90
N GLY A 352 47.61 -2.81 27.65
CA GLY A 352 48.46 -2.91 28.85
C GLY A 352 48.01 -2.05 30.04
N SER A 353 46.85 -1.41 29.99
CA SER A 353 46.31 -0.60 31.11
C SER A 353 45.60 -1.40 32.19
N GLY A 354 45.23 -2.66 31.90
CA GLY A 354 44.41 -3.52 32.77
C GLY A 354 43.00 -2.96 33.00
N ILE A 355 42.53 -2.03 32.17
CA ILE A 355 41.18 -1.48 32.25
C ILE A 355 40.25 -2.41 31.46
N ALA A 356 39.12 -2.77 32.06
CA ALA A 356 38.05 -3.54 31.45
C ALA A 356 36.70 -3.00 31.95
N MET A 357 35.61 -3.39 31.29
CA MET A 357 34.26 -3.05 31.76
C MET A 357 33.94 -3.71 33.11
N ASN A 358 33.08 -3.07 33.90
CA ASN A 358 32.69 -3.56 35.24
C ASN A 358 31.71 -4.75 35.21
N PHE A 359 31.34 -5.22 34.02
CA PHE A 359 30.42 -6.33 33.79
C PHE A 359 30.87 -7.06 32.52
N THR A 360 30.54 -8.35 32.46
CA THR A 360 30.89 -9.22 31.33
C THR A 360 29.76 -9.30 30.30
N MET A 361 30.05 -9.86 29.13
CA MET A 361 29.02 -10.22 28.15
C MET A 361 27.99 -11.20 28.73
N GLU A 362 28.41 -12.16 29.56
CA GLU A 362 27.50 -13.12 30.21
C GLU A 362 26.54 -12.42 31.18
N ASP A 363 27.05 -11.43 31.94
CA ASP A 363 26.23 -10.61 32.82
C ASP A 363 25.17 -9.84 32.02
N LEU A 364 25.57 -9.23 30.89
CA LEU A 364 24.66 -8.48 30.02
C LEU A 364 23.51 -9.37 29.50
N LEU A 365 23.84 -10.56 28.97
CA LEU A 365 22.85 -11.54 28.51
C LEU A 365 21.94 -12.01 29.66
N SER A 366 22.50 -12.21 30.85
CA SER A 366 21.74 -12.56 32.05
C SER A 366 20.75 -11.45 32.43
N TYR A 367 21.15 -10.17 32.29
CA TYR A 367 20.26 -9.04 32.56
C TYR A 367 19.05 -9.04 31.62
N PHE A 368 19.27 -9.13 30.30
CA PHE A 368 18.19 -9.20 29.30
C PHE A 368 17.23 -10.36 29.58
N ASN A 369 17.77 -11.57 29.78
CA ASN A 369 16.96 -12.75 30.12
C ASN A 369 16.15 -12.55 31.40
N SER A 370 16.76 -11.99 32.45
CA SER A 370 16.06 -11.75 33.73
C SER A 370 14.91 -10.76 33.59
N ILE A 371 15.07 -9.72 32.77
CA ILE A 371 14.04 -8.71 32.52
C ILE A 371 12.87 -9.32 31.74
N THR A 372 13.18 -10.13 30.71
CA THR A 372 12.17 -10.85 29.92
C THR A 372 11.42 -11.90 30.73
N LEU A 373 12.07 -12.60 31.68
CA LEU A 373 11.40 -13.59 32.54
C LEU A 373 10.54 -12.95 33.64
N SER A 374 10.81 -11.69 33.99
CA SER A 374 10.13 -10.98 35.09
C SER A 374 8.89 -10.19 34.64
N ASN A 375 8.60 -10.15 33.33
CA ASN A 375 7.47 -9.44 32.71
C ASN A 375 6.81 -10.31 31.66
#